data_AF-A0A916BZJ7-F1
#
_entry.id   AF-A0A916BZJ7-F1
#
_cell.length_a   1.000
_cell.length_b   1.000
_cell.length_c   1.000
_cell.angle_alpha   90.00
_cell.angle_beta   90.00
_cell.angle_gamma   90.00
#
_symmetry.space_group_name_H-M   'P 1'
#
loop_
_entity.id
_entity.type
_entity.pdbx_description
1 polymer ?
#
loop_
_entity_poly.entity_id
_entity_poly.type
_entity_poly.pdbx_seq_one_letter_code
_entity_poly.pdbx_strand_id
1 'polypeptide(L)'
;MAEDLWKIRERKQMSVAQLALRSGLKQDLIDEYEEGRLLTTPHRAKLAKVLYVNEDDIKRHSAPRPKREKPAPPPAQPKPAKPAEEKPVESVPEPPPARQGQIDFLKGLARHLGVLPAQLEDEIGQPLGELSVPEARHWIRTLQARVPPNLTSLDKAKPEGYRSKRAHLPEGIDLFEANYLLEARQASATLTVKMFNGEAFSGLLLGFGPYTLTLRTGDNHEVTLSKLAIAYYQCERGARPAGGAI
;
A
#
# COMPACT_ATOMS: atom_id res chain seq x y z
N MET A 1 -31.15 -22.58 1.89
CA MET A 1 -31.43 -22.41 0.45
C MET A 1 -30.37 -21.48 -0.10
N ALA A 2 -29.75 -21.80 -1.23
CA ALA A 2 -28.72 -20.94 -1.80
C ALA A 2 -29.30 -19.59 -2.23
N GLU A 3 -28.71 -18.50 -1.77
CA GLU A 3 -29.11 -17.12 -2.07
C GLU A 3 -28.19 -16.49 -3.13
N ASP A 4 -28.67 -15.44 -3.79
CA ASP A 4 -27.88 -14.67 -4.75
C ASP A 4 -26.79 -13.86 -4.01
N LEU A 5 -25.58 -13.77 -4.59
CA LEU A 5 -24.43 -13.12 -3.94
C LEU A 5 -24.74 -11.68 -3.50
N TRP A 6 -25.42 -10.91 -4.36
CA TRP A 6 -25.78 -9.52 -4.08
C TRP A 6 -26.77 -9.39 -2.92
N LYS A 7 -27.70 -10.34 -2.74
CA LYS A 7 -28.65 -10.35 -1.61
C LYS A 7 -27.94 -10.60 -0.29
N ILE A 8 -27.01 -11.56 -0.28
CA ILE A 8 -26.19 -11.88 0.88
C ILE A 8 -25.34 -10.65 1.25
N ARG A 9 -24.73 -10.01 0.24
CA ARG A 9 -23.93 -8.80 0.44
C ARG A 9 -24.76 -7.63 0.99
N GLU A 10 -25.94 -7.35 0.42
CA GLU A 10 -26.84 -6.29 0.91
C GLU A 10 -27.29 -6.55 2.36
N ARG A 11 -27.66 -7.79 2.69
CA ARG A 11 -28.01 -8.19 4.06
C ARG A 11 -26.86 -7.97 5.05
N LYS A 12 -25.62 -8.22 4.61
CA LYS A 12 -24.40 -8.00 5.41
C LYS A 12 -23.86 -6.57 5.33
N GLN A 13 -24.59 -5.65 4.67
CA GLN A 13 -24.24 -4.23 4.52
C GLN A 13 -22.80 -3.99 4.01
N MET A 14 -22.29 -4.87 3.14
CA MET A 14 -20.97 -4.72 2.55
C MET A 14 -21.05 -4.05 1.18
N SER A 15 -20.16 -3.08 0.91
CA SER A 15 -19.99 -2.57 -0.45
C SER A 15 -19.19 -3.58 -1.32
N VAL A 16 -19.35 -3.50 -2.64
CA VAL A 16 -18.57 -4.36 -3.57
C VAL A 16 -17.07 -4.13 -3.36
N ALA A 17 -16.64 -2.88 -3.19
CA ALA A 17 -15.25 -2.51 -2.90
C ALA A 17 -14.74 -3.13 -1.57
N GLN A 18 -15.56 -3.13 -0.51
CA GLN A 18 -15.20 -3.76 0.76
C GLN A 18 -15.11 -5.28 0.64
N LEU A 19 -16.00 -5.90 -0.14
CA LEU A 19 -15.99 -7.34 -0.40
C LEU A 19 -14.76 -7.74 -1.23
N ALA A 20 -14.41 -6.95 -2.25
CA ALA A 20 -13.18 -7.10 -3.04
C ALA A 20 -11.94 -7.06 -2.16
N LEU A 21 -11.82 -6.01 -1.34
CA LEU A 21 -10.67 -5.82 -0.45
C LEU A 21 -10.48 -6.98 0.54
N ARG A 22 -11.56 -7.45 1.17
CA ARG A 22 -11.51 -8.53 2.17
C ARG A 22 -11.34 -9.92 1.56
N SER A 23 -11.89 -10.16 0.38
CA SER A 23 -11.77 -11.46 -0.31
C SER A 23 -10.48 -11.59 -1.15
N GLY A 24 -9.81 -10.47 -1.41
CA GLY A 24 -8.66 -10.41 -2.31
C GLY A 24 -9.02 -10.64 -3.78
N LEU A 25 -10.30 -10.45 -4.14
CA LEU A 25 -10.79 -10.52 -5.51
C LEU A 25 -10.85 -9.11 -6.12
N LYS A 26 -10.76 -9.01 -7.45
CA LYS A 26 -10.96 -7.74 -8.16
C LYS A 26 -12.42 -7.30 -8.04
N GLN A 27 -12.67 -5.99 -7.96
CA GLN A 27 -14.02 -5.45 -7.87
C GLN A 27 -14.86 -5.82 -9.10
N ASP A 28 -14.32 -5.62 -10.30
CA ASP A 28 -14.99 -5.96 -11.57
C ASP A 28 -15.44 -7.43 -11.62
N LEU A 29 -14.63 -8.33 -11.06
CA LEU A 29 -14.94 -9.75 -11.01
C LEU A 29 -16.12 -10.07 -10.08
N ILE A 30 -16.29 -9.30 -9.00
CA ILE A 30 -17.45 -9.43 -8.11
C ILE A 30 -18.70 -8.87 -8.80
N ASP A 31 -18.59 -7.75 -9.51
CA ASP A 31 -19.70 -7.19 -10.28
C ASP A 31 -20.19 -8.19 -11.34
N GLU A 32 -19.28 -8.82 -12.09
CA GLU A 32 -19.60 -9.89 -13.04
C GLU A 32 -20.33 -11.08 -12.38
N TYR A 33 -19.93 -11.45 -11.16
CA TYR A 33 -20.59 -12.51 -10.39
C TYR A 33 -21.99 -12.13 -9.88
N GLU A 34 -22.21 -10.86 -9.57
CA GLU A 34 -23.53 -10.33 -9.24
C GLU A 34 -24.43 -10.22 -10.48
N GLU A 35 -23.84 -10.07 -11.67
CA GLU A 35 -24.54 -10.05 -12.96
C GLU A 35 -24.89 -11.45 -13.50
N GLY A 36 -24.33 -12.50 -12.90
CA GLY A 36 -24.66 -13.89 -13.21
C GLY A 36 -23.53 -14.71 -13.81
N ARG A 37 -22.30 -14.19 -13.85
CA ARG A 37 -21.13 -15.02 -14.21
C ARG A 37 -20.99 -16.17 -13.20
N LEU A 38 -20.55 -17.33 -13.69
CA LEU A 38 -20.35 -18.53 -12.87
C LEU A 38 -19.26 -18.31 -11.82
N LEU A 39 -19.62 -18.47 -10.55
CA LEU A 39 -18.67 -18.49 -9.43
C LEU A 39 -17.79 -19.73 -9.48
N THR A 40 -16.47 -19.54 -9.52
CA THR A 40 -15.53 -20.66 -9.37
C THR A 40 -15.51 -21.11 -7.90
N THR A 41 -15.31 -22.40 -7.66
CA THR A 41 -15.20 -22.99 -6.30
C THR A 41 -14.24 -22.22 -5.38
N PRO A 42 -13.01 -21.85 -5.78
CA PRO A 42 -12.10 -21.11 -4.91
C PRO A 42 -12.60 -19.68 -4.58
N HIS A 43 -13.29 -19.02 -5.51
CA HIS A 43 -13.84 -17.70 -5.26
C HIS A 43 -15.07 -17.79 -4.34
N ARG A 44 -15.88 -18.84 -4.50
CA ARG A 44 -17.01 -19.13 -3.61
C ARG A 44 -16.55 -19.33 -2.16
N ALA A 45 -15.50 -20.11 -1.93
CA ALA A 45 -14.91 -20.32 -0.61
C ALA A 45 -14.45 -19.00 0.04
N LYS A 46 -13.76 -18.14 -0.72
CA LYS A 46 -13.30 -16.82 -0.24
C LYS A 46 -14.48 -15.90 0.09
N LEU A 47 -15.49 -15.84 -0.77
CA LEU A 47 -16.67 -15.00 -0.56
C LEU A 47 -17.50 -15.49 0.64
N ALA A 48 -17.67 -16.81 0.78
CA ALA A 48 -18.35 -17.44 1.92
C ALA A 48 -17.69 -17.06 3.25
N LYS A 49 -16.35 -17.19 3.32
CA LYS A 49 -15.56 -16.81 4.51
C LYS A 49 -15.74 -15.34 4.89
N VAL A 50 -15.73 -14.43 3.91
CA VAL A 50 -15.84 -12.99 4.16
C VAL A 50 -17.26 -12.56 4.51
N LEU A 51 -18.27 -13.21 3.91
CA LEU A 51 -19.68 -12.93 4.16
C LEU A 51 -20.22 -13.66 5.40
N TYR A 52 -19.41 -14.50 6.05
CA TYR A 52 -19.78 -15.35 7.18
C TYR A 52 -21.01 -16.21 6.89
N VAL A 53 -20.97 -16.92 5.75
CA VAL A 53 -21.99 -17.88 5.30
C VAL A 53 -21.31 -19.15 4.80
N ASN A 54 -22.04 -20.25 4.64
CA ASN A 54 -21.46 -21.46 4.06
C ASN A 54 -21.35 -21.32 2.54
N GLU A 55 -20.47 -22.12 1.93
CA GLU A 55 -20.29 -22.10 0.48
C GLU A 55 -21.54 -22.49 -0.30
N ASP A 56 -22.35 -23.38 0.27
CA ASP A 56 -23.59 -23.86 -0.35
C ASP A 56 -24.78 -22.92 -0.12
N ASP A 57 -24.60 -21.91 0.74
CA ASP A 57 -25.56 -20.80 0.88
C ASP A 57 -25.40 -19.77 -0.24
N ILE A 58 -24.33 -19.83 -1.04
CA ILE A 58 -24.08 -18.94 -2.18
C ILE A 58 -24.41 -19.70 -3.47
N LYS A 59 -25.33 -19.16 -4.27
CA LYS A 59 -25.59 -19.69 -5.61
C LYS A 59 -24.35 -19.58 -6.49
N ARG A 60 -24.12 -20.60 -7.31
CA ARG A 60 -23.06 -20.60 -8.33
C ARG A 60 -23.31 -19.59 -9.45
N HIS A 61 -24.59 -19.30 -9.70
CA HIS A 61 -25.04 -18.30 -10.66
C HIS A 61 -26.02 -17.38 -9.94
N SER A 62 -25.63 -16.13 -9.70
CA SER A 62 -26.55 -15.14 -9.14
C SER A 62 -27.52 -14.68 -10.23
N ALA A 63 -28.76 -14.38 -9.86
CA ALA A 63 -29.60 -13.58 -10.75
C ALA A 63 -29.05 -12.14 -10.80
N PRO A 64 -29.02 -11.49 -11.99
CA PRO A 64 -28.58 -10.11 -12.10
C PRO A 64 -29.38 -9.22 -11.15
N ARG A 65 -28.71 -8.29 -10.49
CA ARG A 65 -29.36 -7.34 -9.60
C ARG A 65 -30.45 -6.59 -10.40
N PRO A 66 -31.71 -6.53 -9.93
CA PRO A 66 -32.71 -5.69 -10.58
C PRO A 66 -32.16 -4.26 -10.58
N LYS A 67 -32.02 -3.66 -11.77
CA LYS A 67 -31.62 -2.26 -11.90
C LYS A 67 -32.61 -1.46 -11.08
N ARG A 68 -32.21 -1.03 -9.88
CA ARG A 68 -32.93 0.05 -9.21
C ARG A 68 -32.84 1.22 -10.16
N GLU A 69 -33.94 1.55 -10.81
CA GLU A 69 -34.13 2.87 -11.40
C GLU A 69 -33.73 3.83 -10.30
N LYS A 70 -32.57 4.48 -10.47
CA LYS A 70 -32.25 5.64 -9.65
C LYS A 70 -33.46 6.55 -9.86
N PRO A 71 -34.20 6.95 -8.80
CA PRO A 71 -35.22 7.97 -8.99
C PRO A 71 -34.52 9.10 -9.73
N ALA A 72 -35.12 9.52 -10.84
CA ALA A 72 -34.61 10.64 -11.61
C ALA A 72 -34.28 11.74 -10.60
N PRO A 73 -33.09 12.37 -10.68
CA PRO A 73 -32.84 13.55 -9.86
C PRO A 73 -34.06 14.48 -10.03
N PRO A 74 -34.64 15.02 -8.95
CA PRO A 74 -35.82 15.85 -9.05
C PRO A 74 -35.57 16.91 -10.12
N PRO A 75 -36.56 17.22 -10.99
CA PRO A 75 -36.39 18.20 -12.04
C PRO A 75 -35.79 19.45 -11.42
N ALA A 76 -34.62 19.87 -11.93
CA ALA A 76 -33.93 21.04 -11.44
C ALA A 76 -34.94 22.19 -11.47
N GLN A 77 -35.35 22.66 -10.28
CA GLN A 77 -36.12 23.90 -10.20
C GLN A 77 -35.30 24.96 -10.93
N PRO A 78 -35.90 25.72 -11.87
CA PRO A 78 -35.19 26.80 -12.51
C PRO A 78 -34.79 27.78 -11.42
N LYS A 79 -33.50 27.81 -11.09
CA LYS A 79 -32.94 28.86 -10.25
C LYS A 79 -33.28 30.17 -10.95
N PRO A 80 -33.86 31.17 -10.26
CA PRO A 80 -34.13 32.45 -10.87
C PRO A 80 -32.84 32.97 -11.51
N ALA A 81 -32.93 33.30 -12.79
CA ALA A 81 -31.83 33.83 -13.57
C ALA A 81 -31.30 35.07 -12.83
N LYS A 82 -30.14 34.92 -12.21
CA LYS A 82 -29.35 36.09 -11.84
C LYS A 82 -29.05 36.83 -13.14
N PRO A 83 -29.22 38.17 -13.20
CA PRO A 83 -28.78 38.97 -14.32
C PRO A 83 -27.35 38.58 -14.66
N ALA A 84 -27.07 38.37 -15.95
CA ALA A 84 -25.73 38.12 -16.44
C ALA A 84 -24.87 39.35 -16.15
N GLU A 85 -24.26 39.36 -14.98
CA GLU A 85 -23.08 40.18 -14.71
C GLU A 85 -22.03 39.68 -15.70
N GLU A 86 -21.71 40.51 -16.70
CA GLU A 86 -20.53 40.34 -17.53
C GLU A 86 -19.36 40.15 -16.57
N LYS A 87 -18.89 38.89 -16.48
CA LYS A 87 -17.66 38.60 -15.76
C LYS A 87 -16.58 39.50 -16.38
N PRO A 88 -15.88 40.30 -15.59
CA PRO A 88 -14.64 40.92 -16.04
C PRO A 88 -13.80 39.81 -16.66
N VAL A 89 -13.22 40.07 -17.83
CA VAL A 89 -12.25 39.17 -18.48
C VAL A 89 -11.14 38.93 -17.44
N GLU A 90 -11.27 37.82 -16.72
CA GLU A 90 -10.33 37.38 -15.71
C GLU A 90 -9.04 37.12 -16.47
N SER A 91 -8.08 38.04 -16.29
CA SER A 91 -6.72 37.94 -16.81
C SER A 91 -6.25 36.51 -16.63
N VAL A 92 -5.88 35.84 -17.73
CA VAL A 92 -5.30 34.49 -17.71
C VAL A 92 -4.25 34.49 -16.59
N PRO A 93 -4.46 33.77 -15.48
CA PRO A 93 -3.48 33.79 -14.40
C PRO A 93 -2.18 33.25 -14.97
N GLU A 94 -1.10 34.00 -14.77
CA GLU A 94 0.24 33.59 -15.18
C GLU A 94 0.49 32.15 -14.67
N PRO A 95 1.01 31.26 -15.54
CA PRO A 95 1.17 29.87 -15.18
C PRO A 95 2.06 29.78 -13.92
N PRO A 96 1.70 28.94 -12.94
CA PRO A 96 2.45 28.87 -11.69
C PRO A 96 3.92 28.51 -11.97
N PRO A 97 4.86 29.08 -11.20
CA PRO A 97 6.26 28.75 -11.34
C PRO A 97 6.48 27.27 -11.08
N ALA A 98 7.50 26.70 -11.72
CA ALA A 98 7.86 25.30 -11.59
C ALA A 98 8.10 24.95 -10.12
N ARG A 99 7.62 23.77 -9.71
CA ARG A 99 7.85 23.30 -8.34
C ARG A 99 9.35 23.04 -8.15
N GLN A 100 9.88 23.33 -6.98
CA GLN A 100 11.30 23.09 -6.65
C GLN A 100 11.76 21.67 -7.04
N GLY A 101 10.93 20.65 -6.77
CA GLY A 101 11.25 19.27 -7.14
C GLY A 101 11.33 19.01 -8.66
N GLN A 102 10.64 19.79 -9.50
CA GLN A 102 10.77 19.72 -10.96
C GLN A 102 12.10 20.34 -11.42
N ILE A 103 12.51 21.44 -10.80
CA ILE A 103 13.80 22.10 -11.06
C ILE A 103 14.96 21.19 -10.64
N ASP A 104 14.87 20.57 -9.46
CA ASP A 104 15.88 19.62 -8.98
C ASP A 104 15.99 18.40 -9.89
N PHE A 105 14.85 17.93 -10.42
CA PHE A 105 14.82 16.82 -11.37
C PHE A 105 15.46 17.18 -12.72
N LEU A 106 15.20 18.38 -13.25
CA LEU A 106 15.88 18.90 -14.45
C LEU A 106 17.40 18.98 -14.25
N LYS A 107 17.85 19.49 -13.10
CA LYS A 107 19.29 19.53 -12.74
C LYS A 107 19.89 18.12 -12.65
N GLY A 108 19.13 17.15 -12.12
CA GLY A 108 19.54 15.75 -12.08
C GLY A 108 19.70 15.15 -13.49
N LEU A 109 18.73 15.37 -14.37
CA LEU A 109 18.80 14.93 -15.77
C LEU A 109 19.97 15.57 -16.52
N ALA A 110 20.22 16.86 -16.31
CA ALA A 110 21.36 17.58 -16.90
C ALA A 110 22.69 16.90 -16.54
N ARG A 111 22.89 16.61 -15.24
CA ARG A 111 24.10 15.90 -14.75
C ARG A 111 24.26 14.53 -15.40
N HIS A 112 23.17 13.78 -15.56
CA HIS A 112 23.22 12.45 -16.20
C HIS A 112 23.56 12.52 -17.69
N LEU A 113 23.17 13.60 -18.37
CA LEU A 113 23.51 13.86 -19.76
C LEU A 113 24.89 14.50 -19.94
N GLY A 114 25.61 14.80 -18.84
CA GLY A 114 26.89 15.51 -18.87
C GLY A 114 26.77 16.99 -19.27
N VAL A 115 25.56 17.54 -19.25
CA VAL A 115 25.26 18.93 -19.62
C VAL A 115 25.37 19.80 -18.37
N LEU A 116 26.13 20.90 -18.46
CA LEU A 116 26.23 21.85 -17.36
C LEU A 116 24.90 22.62 -17.21
N PRO A 117 24.51 23.02 -15.98
CA PRO A 117 23.27 23.78 -15.77
C PRO A 117 23.14 25.03 -16.65
N ALA A 118 24.25 25.74 -16.89
CA ALA A 118 24.28 26.91 -17.76
C ALA A 118 23.98 26.58 -19.24
N GLN A 119 24.46 25.43 -19.74
CA GLN A 119 24.17 24.98 -21.10
C GLN A 119 22.72 24.55 -21.26
N LEU A 120 22.13 23.98 -20.20
CA LEU A 120 20.71 23.65 -20.18
C LEU A 120 19.86 24.93 -20.16
N GLU A 121 20.27 25.96 -19.44
CA GLU A 121 19.61 27.28 -19.44
C GLU A 121 19.71 27.97 -20.80
N ASP A 122 20.86 27.85 -21.48
CA ASP A 122 21.02 28.33 -22.86
C ASP A 122 20.12 27.58 -23.86
N GLU A 123 19.95 26.26 -23.70
CA GLU A 123 19.03 25.46 -24.53
C GLU A 123 17.54 25.77 -24.27
N ILE A 124 17.21 26.09 -23.02
CA ILE A 124 15.85 26.43 -22.59
C ILE A 124 15.51 27.89 -22.95
N GLY A 125 16.53 28.76 -23.04
CA GLY A 125 16.40 30.19 -23.31
C GLY A 125 15.92 31.01 -22.10
N GLN A 126 15.80 30.38 -20.92
CA GLN A 126 15.35 30.99 -19.67
C GLN A 126 16.01 30.29 -18.47
N PRO A 127 16.23 31.00 -17.34
CA PRO A 127 16.80 30.39 -16.15
C PRO A 127 15.85 29.35 -15.56
N LEU A 128 16.40 28.25 -15.01
CA LEU A 128 15.59 27.13 -14.51
C LEU A 128 14.61 27.53 -13.38
N GLY A 129 14.87 28.65 -12.71
CA GLY A 129 14.04 29.21 -11.64
C GLY A 129 12.78 29.95 -12.12
N GLU A 130 12.74 30.37 -13.38
CA GLU A 130 11.62 31.11 -13.97
C GLU A 130 10.71 30.23 -14.84
N LEU A 131 11.08 28.96 -15.03
CA LEU A 131 10.27 28.00 -15.76
C LEU A 131 8.87 27.88 -15.16
N SER A 132 7.86 27.86 -16.00
CA SER A 132 6.51 27.49 -15.58
C SER A 132 6.38 25.97 -15.42
N VAL A 133 5.41 25.50 -14.62
CA VAL A 133 5.09 24.07 -14.49
C VAL A 133 4.93 23.33 -15.84
N PRO A 134 4.19 23.85 -16.85
CA PRO A 134 4.04 23.17 -18.12
C PRO A 134 5.35 23.10 -18.91
N GLU A 135 6.16 24.16 -18.91
CA GLU A 135 7.47 24.18 -19.57
C GLU A 135 8.45 23.21 -18.90
N ALA A 136 8.51 23.21 -17.57
CA ALA A 136 9.33 22.25 -16.83
C ALA A 136 8.96 20.80 -17.17
N ARG A 137 7.66 20.48 -17.30
CA ARG A 137 7.20 19.14 -17.72
C ARG A 137 7.60 18.82 -19.16
N HIS A 138 7.50 19.78 -20.06
CA HIS A 138 7.91 19.62 -21.45
C HIS A 138 9.40 19.27 -21.52
N TRP A 139 10.25 20.07 -20.87
CA TRP A 139 11.69 19.86 -20.83
C TRP A 139 12.10 18.57 -20.14
N ILE A 140 11.43 18.18 -19.05
CA ILE A 140 11.67 16.89 -18.40
C ILE A 140 11.46 15.73 -19.39
N ARG A 141 10.37 15.74 -20.17
CA ARG A 141 10.11 14.69 -21.17
C ARG A 141 11.15 14.71 -22.29
N THR A 142 11.49 15.90 -22.79
CA THR A 142 12.48 16.07 -23.85
C THR A 142 13.85 15.55 -23.42
N LEU A 143 14.29 15.87 -22.21
CA LEU A 143 15.56 15.38 -21.66
C LEU A 143 15.52 13.89 -21.36
N GLN A 144 14.43 13.36 -20.79
CA GLN A 144 14.26 11.92 -20.58
C GLN A 144 14.33 11.11 -21.89
N ALA A 145 13.81 11.64 -22.99
CA ALA A 145 13.89 11.01 -24.30
C ALA A 145 15.32 11.01 -24.89
N ARG A 146 16.17 11.95 -24.47
CA ARG A 146 17.59 12.02 -24.86
C ARG A 146 18.49 11.11 -24.02
N VAL A 147 18.06 10.73 -22.80
CA VAL A 147 18.79 9.77 -21.97
C VAL A 147 18.65 8.37 -22.59
N PRO A 148 19.75 7.70 -22.96
CA PRO A 148 19.67 6.35 -23.52
C PRO A 148 19.07 5.38 -22.48
N PRO A 149 18.26 4.38 -22.91
CA PRO A 149 17.52 3.49 -22.02
C PRO A 149 18.38 2.72 -21.01
N ASN A 150 19.69 2.61 -21.28
CA ASN A 150 20.67 1.97 -20.41
C ASN A 150 21.07 2.84 -19.20
N LEU A 151 20.81 4.16 -19.26
CA LEU A 151 21.08 5.15 -18.22
C LEU A 151 19.80 5.65 -17.55
N THR A 152 18.63 5.42 -18.17
CA THR A 152 17.31 5.70 -17.59
C THR A 152 16.91 4.58 -16.62
N SER A 153 17.63 4.47 -15.49
CA SER A 153 17.25 3.60 -14.36
C SER A 153 15.95 4.05 -13.66
N LEU A 154 15.04 4.70 -14.38
CA LEU A 154 13.77 5.22 -13.89
C LEU A 154 12.56 4.62 -14.62
N ASP A 155 12.72 3.89 -15.73
CA ASP A 155 11.63 3.13 -16.35
C ASP A 155 12.01 1.66 -16.65
N LYS A 156 11.64 0.82 -15.68
CA LYS A 156 11.12 -0.56 -15.81
C LYS A 156 11.67 -1.44 -16.94
N ALA A 157 12.80 -2.09 -16.66
CA ALA A 157 12.91 -3.53 -16.88
C ALA A 157 13.06 -4.19 -15.51
N LYS A 158 11.94 -4.51 -14.85
CA LYS A 158 11.99 -5.42 -13.70
C LYS A 158 12.34 -6.80 -14.27
N PRO A 159 13.50 -7.40 -13.96
CA PRO A 159 13.73 -8.79 -14.34
C PRO A 159 12.62 -9.65 -13.73
N GLU A 160 12.21 -10.68 -14.46
CA GLU A 160 11.24 -11.66 -13.99
C GLU A 160 11.74 -12.24 -12.65
N GLY A 161 11.05 -11.93 -11.54
CA GLY A 161 11.52 -12.23 -10.17
C GLY A 161 11.86 -11.03 -9.27
N TYR A 162 11.82 -9.79 -9.78
CA TYR A 162 12.12 -8.59 -8.98
C TYR A 162 11.02 -8.29 -7.93
N ARG A 163 11.24 -8.73 -6.69
CA ARG A 163 10.44 -8.31 -5.52
C ARG A 163 10.84 -6.88 -5.13
N SER A 164 9.83 -6.02 -4.98
CA SER A 164 9.99 -4.63 -4.57
C SER A 164 10.81 -4.54 -3.27
N LYS A 165 12.08 -4.12 -3.37
CA LYS A 165 12.84 -3.70 -2.19
C LYS A 165 12.15 -2.46 -1.63
N ARG A 166 11.31 -2.66 -0.62
CA ARG A 166 11.01 -1.61 0.36
C ARG A 166 12.36 -1.15 0.92
N ALA A 167 12.45 0.08 1.42
CA ALA A 167 13.62 0.51 2.16
C ALA A 167 13.77 -0.40 3.40
N HIS A 168 14.44 -1.53 3.23
CA HIS A 168 14.77 -2.47 4.28
C HIS A 168 15.95 -1.86 5.02
N LEU A 169 15.83 -1.80 6.35
CA LEU A 169 16.99 -1.85 7.22
C LEU A 169 17.95 -2.95 6.70
N PRO A 170 19.27 -2.83 6.92
CA PRO A 170 20.24 -3.82 6.44
C PRO A 170 19.69 -5.24 6.65
N GLU A 171 19.62 -6.05 5.58
CA GLU A 171 18.98 -7.38 5.58
C GLU A 171 19.45 -8.28 6.74
N GLY A 172 20.60 -7.96 7.34
CA GLY A 172 21.13 -8.59 8.54
C GLY A 172 20.32 -8.38 9.83
N ILE A 173 19.55 -7.29 10.01
CA ILE A 173 18.86 -7.04 11.30
C ILE A 173 17.63 -7.94 11.48
N ASP A 174 16.81 -8.07 10.45
CA ASP A 174 15.63 -8.96 10.47
C ASP A 174 16.03 -10.43 10.56
N LEU A 175 17.11 -10.82 9.84
CA LEU A 175 17.68 -12.17 9.92
C LEU A 175 18.32 -12.44 11.28
N PHE A 176 19.04 -11.46 11.84
CA PHE A 176 19.65 -11.58 13.16
C PHE A 176 18.59 -11.75 14.25
N GLU A 177 17.54 -10.93 14.25
CA GLU A 177 16.42 -11.08 15.18
C GLU A 177 15.76 -12.45 15.03
N ALA A 178 15.47 -12.88 13.79
CA ALA A 178 14.84 -14.17 13.54
C ALA A 178 15.71 -15.32 14.06
N ASN A 179 17.03 -15.29 13.81
CA ASN A 179 17.97 -16.29 14.30
C ASN A 179 18.06 -16.29 15.83
N TYR A 180 18.16 -15.11 16.44
CA TYR A 180 18.20 -14.95 17.89
C TYR A 180 16.98 -15.55 18.58
N LEU A 181 15.78 -15.25 18.05
CA LEU A 181 14.52 -15.77 18.58
C LEU A 181 14.34 -17.27 18.29
N LEU A 182 14.84 -17.75 17.14
CA LEU A 182 14.84 -19.17 16.83
C LEU A 182 15.71 -19.95 17.82
N GLU A 183 16.92 -19.47 18.09
CA GLU A 183 17.85 -20.05 19.06
C GLU A 183 17.25 -20.03 20.48
N ALA A 184 16.67 -18.91 20.90
CA ALA A 184 15.98 -18.79 22.18
C ALA A 184 14.85 -19.82 22.34
N ARG A 185 14.05 -20.04 21.28
CA ARG A 185 12.98 -21.04 21.25
C ARG A 185 13.53 -22.46 21.30
N GLN A 186 14.54 -22.77 20.49
CA GLN A 186 15.15 -24.11 20.45
C GLN A 186 15.82 -24.48 21.78
N ALA A 187 16.49 -23.51 22.41
CA ALA A 187 17.11 -23.69 23.71
C ALA A 187 16.09 -23.71 24.88
N SER A 188 14.79 -23.47 24.62
CA SER A 188 13.79 -23.24 25.66
C SER A 188 14.27 -22.23 26.70
N ALA A 189 14.92 -21.16 26.23
CA ALA A 189 15.49 -20.13 27.09
C ALA A 189 14.40 -19.18 27.60
N THR A 190 14.56 -18.70 28.84
CA THR A 190 13.71 -17.65 29.39
C THR A 190 14.05 -16.31 28.73
N LEU A 191 13.07 -15.71 28.07
CA LEU A 191 13.17 -14.38 27.47
C LEU A 191 12.55 -13.35 28.42
N THR A 192 13.33 -12.35 28.80
CA THR A 192 12.84 -11.16 29.49
C THR A 192 12.58 -10.06 28.46
N VAL A 193 11.35 -9.57 28.40
CA VAL A 193 10.91 -8.52 27.48
C VAL A 193 10.52 -7.29 28.30
N LYS A 194 11.10 -6.13 27.97
CA LYS A 194 10.74 -4.85 28.57
C LYS A 194 9.97 -4.01 27.57
N MET A 195 8.82 -3.51 28.00
CA MET A 195 7.91 -2.70 27.20
C MET A 195 8.21 -1.20 27.34
N PHE A 196 7.77 -0.38 26.39
CA PHE A 196 7.92 1.09 26.46
C PHE A 196 7.16 1.74 27.62
N ASN A 197 6.07 1.12 28.08
CA ASN A 197 5.32 1.57 29.26
C ASN A 197 6.03 1.24 30.59
N GLY A 198 7.18 0.56 30.55
CA GLY A 198 7.94 0.15 31.73
C GLY A 198 7.59 -1.24 32.27
N GLU A 199 6.53 -1.87 31.77
CA GLU A 199 6.17 -3.25 32.14
C GLU A 199 7.24 -4.23 31.64
N ALA A 200 7.42 -5.34 32.38
CA ALA A 200 8.33 -6.41 32.02
C ALA A 200 7.63 -7.75 32.06
N PHE A 201 7.86 -8.56 31.03
CA PHE A 201 7.36 -9.92 30.92
C PHE A 201 8.55 -10.87 30.86
N SER A 202 8.49 -11.98 31.60
CA SER A 202 9.52 -13.02 31.55
C SER A 202 8.86 -14.38 31.33
N GLY A 203 9.37 -15.14 30.37
CA GLY A 203 8.80 -16.44 30.04
C GLY A 203 9.51 -17.15 28.90
N LEU A 204 9.02 -18.36 28.60
CA LEU A 204 9.54 -19.17 27.51
C LEU A 204 8.96 -18.73 26.17
N LEU A 205 9.80 -18.55 25.16
CA LEU A 205 9.36 -18.17 23.83
C LEU A 205 8.65 -19.34 23.13
N LEU A 206 7.34 -19.23 22.91
CA LEU A 206 6.54 -20.23 22.17
C LEU A 206 6.59 -20.00 20.66
N GLY A 207 6.54 -18.73 20.26
CA GLY A 207 6.48 -18.34 18.85
C GLY A 207 6.74 -16.86 18.64
N PHE A 208 7.12 -16.52 17.41
CA PHE A 208 7.33 -15.14 17.00
C PHE A 208 6.88 -14.95 15.56
N GLY A 209 6.45 -13.74 15.23
CA GLY A 209 6.09 -13.32 13.89
C GLY A 209 6.72 -11.96 13.54
N PRO A 210 6.36 -11.40 12.38
CA PRO A 210 6.88 -10.10 11.95
C PRO A 210 6.56 -8.96 12.93
N TYR A 211 5.44 -9.06 13.66
CA TYR A 211 4.94 -8.00 14.54
C TYR A 211 4.65 -8.44 15.97
N THR A 212 4.76 -9.73 16.29
CA THR A 212 4.33 -10.29 17.57
C THR A 212 5.36 -11.26 18.15
N LEU A 213 5.36 -11.36 19.47
CA LEU A 213 6.12 -12.32 20.27
C LEU A 213 5.18 -13.01 21.25
N THR A 214 5.18 -14.34 21.31
CA THR A 214 4.32 -15.10 22.23
C THR A 214 5.19 -15.81 23.27
N LEU A 215 4.98 -15.45 24.53
CA LEU A 215 5.68 -16.00 25.69
C LEU A 215 4.75 -16.85 26.53
N ARG A 216 5.30 -17.89 27.15
CA ARG A 216 4.67 -18.64 28.22
C ARG A 216 5.29 -18.22 29.55
N THR A 217 4.50 -17.54 30.36
CA THR A 217 4.88 -17.06 31.69
C THR A 217 4.90 -18.24 32.69
N GLY A 218 5.55 -18.06 33.85
CA GLY A 218 5.72 -19.12 34.86
C GLY A 218 4.41 -19.77 35.33
N ASP A 219 3.29 -19.03 35.28
CA ASP A 219 1.94 -19.50 35.62
C ASP A 219 1.26 -20.30 34.48
N ASN A 220 2.03 -20.75 33.49
CA ASN A 220 1.57 -21.43 32.27
C ASN A 220 0.59 -20.58 31.42
N HIS A 221 0.51 -19.28 31.70
CA HIS A 221 -0.27 -18.31 30.93
C HIS A 221 0.50 -17.86 29.69
N GLU A 222 -0.17 -17.92 28.54
CA GLU A 222 0.35 -17.41 27.27
C GLU A 222 0.06 -15.92 27.12
N VAL A 223 1.12 -15.15 26.85
CA VAL A 223 1.03 -13.71 26.61
C VAL A 223 1.56 -13.43 25.22
N THR A 224 0.75 -12.75 24.39
CA THR A 224 1.17 -12.28 23.08
C THR A 224 1.45 -10.77 23.14
N LEU A 225 2.70 -10.41 22.88
CA LEU A 225 3.22 -9.05 22.91
C LEU A 225 3.38 -8.50 21.49
N SER A 226 3.08 -7.21 21.31
CA SER A 226 3.35 -6.49 20.06
C SER A 226 4.79 -5.98 20.06
N LYS A 227 5.57 -6.28 19.01
CA LYS A 227 6.96 -5.81 18.86
C LYS A 227 7.09 -4.28 18.88
N LEU A 228 6.07 -3.56 18.41
CA LEU A 228 6.04 -2.10 18.44
C LEU A 228 5.94 -1.53 19.86
N ALA A 229 5.46 -2.32 20.83
CA ALA A 229 5.35 -1.92 22.22
C ALA A 229 6.56 -2.37 23.07
N ILE A 230 7.50 -3.11 22.48
CA ILE A 230 8.69 -3.62 23.16
C ILE A 230 9.82 -2.62 23.01
N ALA A 231 10.42 -2.23 24.13
CA ALA A 231 11.63 -1.42 24.16
C ALA A 231 12.87 -2.27 23.86
N TYR A 232 13.01 -3.42 24.52
CA TYR A 232 14.03 -4.42 24.24
C TYR A 232 13.65 -5.78 24.82
N TYR A 233 14.34 -6.84 24.38
CA TYR A 233 14.26 -8.16 25.01
C TYR A 233 15.65 -8.78 25.11
N GLN A 234 15.83 -9.64 26.10
CA GLN A 234 17.08 -10.36 26.34
C GLN A 234 16.79 -11.76 26.89
N CYS A 235 17.52 -12.76 26.42
CA CYS A 235 17.54 -14.07 27.05
C CYS A 235 18.32 -14.00 28.37
N GLU A 236 17.76 -14.54 29.45
CA GLU A 236 18.51 -14.70 30.69
C GLU A 236 19.71 -15.62 30.46
N ARG A 237 20.90 -15.12 30.80
CA ARG A 237 22.20 -15.74 30.58
C ARG A 237 22.36 -17.03 31.38
N GLY A 238 21.84 -18.13 30.82
CA GLY A 238 22.38 -19.49 30.94
C GLY A 238 22.69 -20.09 29.56
N ALA A 239 22.05 -19.58 28.50
CA ALA A 239 22.30 -19.93 27.12
C ALA A 239 22.72 -18.65 26.38
N ARG A 240 24.04 -18.39 26.29
CA ARG A 240 24.56 -17.40 25.35
C ARG A 240 24.50 -18.04 23.97
N PRO A 241 23.63 -17.59 23.04
CA PRO A 241 23.79 -17.99 21.65
C PRO A 241 25.15 -17.53 21.16
N ALA A 242 25.85 -18.39 20.43
CA ALA A 242 27.19 -18.15 19.93
C ALA A 242 27.18 -17.06 18.83
N GLY A 243 27.00 -15.80 19.22
CA GLY A 243 27.19 -14.64 18.36
C GLY A 243 28.67 -14.36 18.19
N GLY A 244 29.22 -14.74 17.04
CA GLY A 244 30.53 -14.29 16.57
C GLY A 244 30.53 -12.78 16.33
N ALA A 245 31.65 -12.15 16.70
CA ALA A 245 32.09 -10.88 16.11
C ALA A 245 32.04 -11.02 14.57
N ILE A 246 31.68 -10.01 13.78
CA ILE A 246 32.29 -8.68 13.62
C ILE A 246 31.20 -7.71 13.13
#